data_AF-A0A9E4RDF4-F1
#
_entry.id   AF-A0A9E4RDF4-F1
#
_cell.length_a   1.000
_cell.length_b   1.000
_cell.length_c   1.000
_cell.angle_alpha   90.00
_cell.angle_beta   90.00
_cell.angle_gamma   90.00
#
_symmetry.space_group_name_H-M   'P 1'
#
loop_
_entity.id
_entity.type
_entity.pdbx_description
1 polymer ?
#
loop_
_entity_poly.entity_id
_entity_poly.type
_entity_poly.pdbx_seq_one_letter_code
_entity_poly.pdbx_strand_id
1 'polypeptide(L)'
;MIARTHLSPSEQLVLEELQAHPETRYQRSCPELNDLAREHGYTLQGLANALRPLVNKRYISEERVGRNIDFFYSPDGAGLTQPGQKRRFTVGFSSGEDGYIVASVPALPGCHSQGRTIEEARFNIREAMQGYLASLKFLGEPIPAEETVEQVEVSV
;
A
#
# COMPACT_ATOMS: atom_id res chain seq x y z
N MET A 1 -18.04 2.80 0.39
CA MET A 1 -18.66 2.10 1.54
C MET A 1 -18.85 0.64 1.13
N ILE A 2 -17.95 -0.28 1.51
CA ILE A 2 -18.10 -1.71 1.20
C ILE A 2 -19.16 -2.25 2.17
N ALA A 3 -20.26 -2.78 1.65
CA ALA A 3 -21.35 -3.28 2.47
C ALA A 3 -20.88 -4.47 3.32
N ARG A 4 -20.80 -4.29 4.64
CA ARG A 4 -20.39 -5.32 5.63
C ARG A 4 -21.44 -6.42 5.85
N THR A 5 -22.49 -6.46 5.03
CA THR A 5 -23.72 -7.26 5.18
C THR A 5 -23.54 -8.78 5.10
N HIS A 6 -22.33 -9.29 4.85
CA HIS A 6 -22.04 -10.72 4.69
C HIS A 6 -20.91 -11.24 5.61
N LEU A 7 -20.57 -10.51 6.67
CA LEU A 7 -19.59 -10.97 7.65
C LEU A 7 -20.25 -11.76 8.78
N SER A 8 -19.63 -12.87 9.18
CA SER A 8 -20.00 -13.57 10.41
C SER A 8 -19.63 -12.71 11.64
N PRO A 9 -20.21 -12.98 12.82
CA PRO A 9 -19.84 -12.25 14.04
C PRO A 9 -18.33 -12.30 14.36
N SER A 10 -17.69 -13.45 14.13
CA SER A 10 -16.24 -13.58 14.35
C SER A 10 -15.41 -12.83 13.29
N GLU A 11 -15.85 -12.82 12.03
CA GLU A 11 -15.21 -12.03 10.98
C GLU A 11 -15.34 -10.53 11.26
N GLN A 12 -16.50 -10.09 11.74
CA GLN A 12 -16.74 -8.69 12.06
C GLN A 12 -15.87 -8.23 13.23
N LEU A 13 -15.81 -9.01 14.31
CA LEU A 13 -14.98 -8.70 15.47
C LEU A 13 -13.48 -8.61 15.11
N VAL A 14 -12.96 -9.62 14.39
CA VAL A 14 -11.54 -9.61 13.96
C VAL A 14 -11.28 -8.43 13.03
N LEU A 15 -12.20 -8.11 12.13
CA LEU A 15 -12.04 -6.97 11.24
C LEU A 15 -12.03 -5.63 12.00
N GLU A 16 -12.89 -5.46 13.00
CA GLU A 16 -12.93 -4.25 13.84
C GLU A 16 -11.63 -4.07 14.63
N GLU A 17 -11.08 -5.15 15.19
CA GLU A 17 -9.78 -5.14 15.86
C GLU A 17 -8.65 -4.71 14.91
N LEU A 18 -8.55 -5.37 13.75
CA LEU A 18 -7.51 -5.06 12.77
C LEU A 18 -7.65 -3.63 12.22
N GLN A 19 -8.87 -3.09 12.16
CA GLN A 19 -9.15 -1.70 11.79
C GLN A 19 -8.70 -0.69 12.85
N ALA A 20 -8.89 -1.02 14.13
CA ALA A 20 -8.45 -0.18 15.23
C ALA A 20 -6.93 -0.10 15.34
N HIS A 21 -6.23 -1.16 14.88
CA HIS A 21 -4.78 -1.30 14.97
C HIS A 21 -4.14 -1.63 13.60
N PRO A 22 -4.19 -0.71 12.62
CA PRO A 22 -3.76 -0.97 11.24
C PRO A 22 -2.24 -1.22 11.09
N GLU A 23 -1.42 -0.77 12.04
CA GLU A 23 0.02 -1.02 12.09
C GLU A 23 0.39 -2.41 12.63
N THR A 24 -0.53 -3.05 13.36
CA THR A 24 -0.29 -4.32 14.05
C THR A 24 -0.31 -5.48 13.07
N ARG A 25 0.63 -6.41 13.27
CA ARG A 25 0.77 -7.64 12.47
C ARG A 25 0.29 -8.82 13.29
N TYR A 26 -0.87 -9.34 12.94
CA TYR A 26 -1.51 -10.44 13.67
C TYR A 26 -1.05 -11.79 13.11
N GLN A 27 -0.76 -12.74 13.98
CA GLN A 27 -0.51 -14.13 13.59
C GLN A 27 -1.66 -15.01 14.09
N ARG A 28 -1.86 -16.18 13.49
CA ARG A 28 -2.93 -17.11 13.90
C ARG A 28 -2.86 -17.54 15.36
N SER A 29 -1.67 -17.43 15.97
CA SER A 29 -1.39 -17.80 17.35
C SER A 29 -0.82 -16.63 18.17
N CYS A 30 -1.06 -15.39 17.76
CA CYS A 30 -0.53 -14.24 18.49
C CYS A 30 -1.31 -13.96 19.79
N PRO A 31 -0.68 -13.37 20.82
CA PRO A 31 -1.34 -13.02 22.08
C PRO A 31 -2.53 -12.10 21.89
N GLU A 32 -2.43 -11.12 21.00
CA GLU A 32 -3.47 -10.10 20.75
C GLU A 32 -4.78 -10.77 20.31
N LEU A 33 -4.70 -11.72 19.38
CA LEU A 33 -5.88 -12.46 18.92
C LEU A 33 -6.44 -13.39 20.01
N ASN A 34 -5.57 -13.89 20.89
CA ASN A 34 -5.98 -14.74 22.00
C ASN A 34 -6.67 -13.94 23.11
N ASP A 35 -6.20 -12.72 23.39
CA ASP A 35 -6.79 -11.83 24.37
C ASP A 35 -8.15 -11.31 23.86
N LEU A 36 -8.23 -10.92 22.58
CA LEU A 36 -9.50 -10.59 21.92
C LEU A 36 -10.51 -11.76 22.01
N ALA A 37 -10.04 -13.00 21.80
CA ALA A 37 -10.90 -14.17 21.92
C ALA A 37 -11.45 -14.33 23.34
N ARG A 38 -10.61 -14.16 24.37
CA ARG A 38 -11.03 -14.26 25.77
C ARG A 38 -12.03 -13.18 26.16
N GLU A 39 -11.79 -11.95 25.75
CA GLU A 39 -12.65 -10.80 26.07
C GLU A 39 -14.06 -10.96 25.49
N HIS A 40 -14.17 -11.50 24.28
CA HIS A 40 -15.44 -11.65 23.58
C HIS A 40 -16.04 -13.07 23.63
N GLY A 41 -15.47 -13.98 24.42
CA GLY A 41 -16.00 -15.34 24.60
C GLY A 41 -15.82 -16.28 23.39
N TYR A 42 -14.84 -16.00 22.53
CA TYR A 42 -14.45 -16.87 21.42
C TYR A 42 -13.25 -17.77 21.79
N THR A 43 -13.01 -18.79 20.96
CA THR A 43 -11.74 -19.52 21.00
C THR A 43 -10.73 -18.84 20.08
N LEU A 44 -9.44 -18.90 20.42
CA LEU A 44 -8.36 -18.43 19.54
C LEU A 44 -8.46 -19.05 18.14
N GLN A 45 -8.70 -20.37 18.07
CA GLN A 45 -8.89 -21.07 16.79
C GLN A 45 -10.10 -20.52 16.01
N GLY A 46 -11.19 -20.20 16.70
CA GLY A 46 -12.39 -19.62 16.12
C GLY A 46 -12.13 -18.26 15.45
N LEU A 47 -11.41 -17.36 16.13
CA LEU A 47 -11.02 -16.07 15.55
C LEU A 47 -9.95 -16.23 14.47
N ALA A 48 -8.95 -17.09 14.67
CA ALA A 48 -7.92 -17.36 13.66
C ALA A 48 -8.52 -17.93 12.36
N ASN A 49 -9.60 -18.70 12.44
CA ASN A 49 -10.33 -19.19 11.27
C ASN A 49 -11.04 -18.08 10.50
N ALA A 50 -11.40 -16.96 11.15
CA ALA A 50 -12.03 -15.81 10.51
C ALA A 50 -11.06 -14.99 9.63
N LEU A 51 -9.75 -15.07 9.88
CA LEU A 51 -8.74 -14.39 9.08
C LEU A 51 -8.77 -14.78 7.59
N ARG A 52 -8.94 -16.08 7.28
CA ARG A 52 -8.89 -16.58 5.89
C ARG A 52 -10.05 -16.04 5.04
N PRO A 53 -11.32 -16.11 5.48
CA PRO A 53 -12.42 -15.47 4.78
C PRO A 53 -12.24 -13.96 4.58
N LEU A 54 -11.70 -13.24 5.58
CA LEU A 54 -11.44 -11.81 5.47
C LEU A 54 -10.39 -11.50 4.40
N VAL A 55 -9.35 -12.33 4.25
CA VAL A 55 -8.39 -12.25 3.14
C VAL A 55 -9.10 -12.48 1.80
N ASN A 56 -9.90 -13.56 1.69
CA ASN A 56 -10.61 -13.88 0.44
C ASN A 56 -11.58 -12.77 0.00
N LYS A 57 -12.23 -12.12 0.98
CA LYS A 57 -13.14 -10.99 0.78
C LYS A 57 -12.41 -9.64 0.64
N ARG A 58 -11.07 -9.64 0.69
CA ARG A 58 -10.18 -8.47 0.54
C ARG A 58 -10.37 -7.37 1.60
N TYR A 59 -10.82 -7.74 2.80
CA TYR A 59 -10.88 -6.81 3.94
C TYR A 59 -9.51 -6.64 4.63
N ILE A 60 -8.67 -7.69 4.58
CA ILE A 60 -7.35 -7.75 5.19
C ILE A 60 -6.37 -8.42 4.22
N SER A 61 -5.08 -8.23 4.44
CA SER A 61 -4.00 -8.84 3.64
C SER A 61 -3.18 -9.81 4.49
N GLU A 62 -2.51 -10.77 3.83
CA GLU A 62 -1.54 -11.68 4.45
C GLU A 62 -0.15 -11.49 3.84
N GLU A 63 0.89 -11.49 4.69
CA GLU A 63 2.29 -11.33 4.30
C GLU A 63 3.13 -12.44 4.94
N ARG A 64 4.02 -13.05 4.16
CA ARG A 64 4.88 -14.14 4.66
C ARG A 64 6.18 -13.57 5.19
N VAL A 65 6.42 -13.73 6.49
CA VAL A 65 7.63 -13.27 7.18
C VAL A 65 8.39 -14.50 7.69
N GLY A 66 9.37 -14.95 6.88
CA GLY A 66 10.11 -16.19 7.15
C GLY A 66 9.21 -17.43 7.15
N ARG A 67 9.03 -18.03 8.34
CA ARG A 67 8.13 -19.19 8.53
C ARG A 67 6.70 -18.81 8.93
N ASN A 68 6.48 -17.54 9.28
CA ASN A 68 5.21 -17.06 9.81
C ASN A 68 4.41 -16.33 8.72
N ILE A 69 3.11 -16.14 9.00
CA ILE A 69 2.19 -15.37 8.16
C ILE A 69 1.54 -14.32 9.05
N ASP A 70 1.74 -13.07 8.66
CA ASP A 70 1.20 -11.90 9.33
C ASP A 70 -0.04 -11.40 8.58
N PHE A 71 -1.10 -11.12 9.32
CA PHE A 71 -2.38 -10.60 8.84
C PHE A 71 -2.54 -9.16 9.32
N PHE A 72 -3.04 -8.28 8.46
CA PHE A 72 -3.18 -6.85 8.76
C PHE A 72 -4.31 -6.22 7.94
N TYR A 73 -4.92 -5.17 8.49
CA TYR A 73 -6.00 -4.47 7.81
C TYR A 73 -5.54 -3.83 6.50
N SER A 74 -6.38 -3.97 5.47
CA SER A 74 -6.07 -3.57 4.10
C SER A 74 -7.37 -3.41 3.29
N PRO A 75 -8.08 -2.28 3.44
CA PRO A 75 -9.44 -2.11 2.90
C PRO A 75 -9.56 -2.21 1.38
N ASP A 76 -8.47 -2.04 0.63
CA ASP A 76 -8.53 -1.93 -0.83
C ASP A 76 -8.09 -3.22 -1.55
N GLY A 77 -7.73 -4.27 -0.81
CA GLY A 77 -6.92 -5.38 -1.34
C GLY A 77 -5.51 -4.93 -1.82
N ALA A 78 -5.23 -3.63 -1.80
CA ALA A 78 -3.91 -3.06 -1.73
C ALA A 78 -3.50 -3.12 -0.26
N GLY A 79 -2.84 -4.21 0.13
CA GLY A 79 -2.08 -4.25 1.38
C GLY A 79 -1.39 -2.91 1.56
N LEU A 80 -1.51 -2.29 2.75
CA LEU A 80 -0.58 -1.25 3.19
C LEU A 80 0.77 -1.63 2.61
N THR A 81 1.20 -0.88 1.60
CA THR A 81 2.35 -1.16 0.73
C THR A 81 3.29 -2.14 1.40
N GLN A 82 3.39 -3.38 0.91
CA GLN A 82 4.26 -4.36 1.55
C GLN A 82 5.59 -3.66 1.86
N PRO A 83 6.09 -3.68 3.10
CA PRO A 83 7.43 -3.18 3.38
C PRO A 83 8.40 -4.00 2.52
N GLY A 84 8.79 -3.46 1.36
CA GLY A 84 9.57 -4.17 0.34
C GLY A 84 8.96 -4.25 -1.07
N GLN A 85 7.74 -3.75 -1.34
CA GLN A 85 7.22 -3.73 -2.71
C GLN A 85 7.97 -2.70 -3.56
N LYS A 86 9.00 -3.16 -4.28
CA LYS A 86 9.71 -2.37 -5.29
C LYS A 86 8.76 -2.09 -6.45
N ARG A 87 8.35 -0.83 -6.58
CA ARG A 87 7.68 -0.31 -7.78
C ARG A 87 8.70 0.36 -8.69
N ARG A 88 8.54 0.19 -9.99
CA ARG A 88 9.30 0.93 -11.00
C ARG A 88 8.37 1.97 -11.58
N PHE A 89 8.89 3.19 -11.72
CA PHE A 89 8.21 4.26 -12.40
C PHE A 89 9.09 4.78 -13.54
N THR A 90 8.45 5.23 -14.60
CA THR A 90 9.12 5.85 -15.73
C THR A 90 9.34 7.33 -15.44
N VAL A 91 10.57 7.81 -15.60
CA VAL A 91 10.93 9.21 -15.36
C VAL A 91 11.34 9.86 -16.67
N GLY A 92 10.61 10.88 -17.09
CA GLY A 92 10.96 11.73 -18.22
C GLY A 92 11.92 12.83 -17.77
N PHE A 93 13.02 13.00 -18.52
CA PHE A 93 13.99 14.09 -18.33
C PHE A 93 13.95 15.01 -19.53
N SER A 94 13.89 16.32 -19.30
CA SER A 94 13.89 17.34 -20.34
C SER A 94 14.75 18.53 -19.92
N SER A 95 15.25 19.28 -20.90
CA SER A 95 15.97 20.53 -20.64
C SER A 95 14.99 21.58 -20.12
N GLY A 96 15.30 22.15 -18.95
CA GLY A 96 14.63 23.30 -18.38
C GLY A 96 15.35 24.61 -18.67
N GLU A 97 14.88 25.68 -18.03
CA GLU A 97 15.48 27.02 -18.12
C GLU A 97 16.81 27.10 -17.35
N ASP A 98 17.65 28.07 -17.69
CA ASP A 98 18.90 28.39 -16.98
C ASP A 98 19.85 27.20 -16.75
N GLY A 99 19.85 26.23 -17.68
CA GLY A 99 20.70 25.05 -17.61
C GLY A 99 20.23 24.00 -16.60
N TYR A 100 19.00 24.09 -16.11
CA TYR A 100 18.39 23.03 -15.31
C TYR A 100 17.91 21.88 -16.20
N ILE A 101 17.81 20.70 -15.61
CA ILE A 101 17.15 19.51 -16.14
C ILE A 101 15.92 19.27 -15.29
N VAL A 102 14.76 19.20 -15.94
CA VAL A 102 13.47 18.92 -15.31
C VAL A 102 13.20 17.42 -15.41
N ALA A 103 12.91 16.81 -14.26
CA ALA A 103 12.47 15.44 -14.13
C ALA A 103 10.96 15.40 -13.82
N SER A 104 10.24 14.50 -14.47
CA SER A 104 8.79 14.33 -14.32
C SER A 104 8.41 12.85 -14.32
N VAL A 105 7.36 12.50 -13.58
CA VAL A 105 6.84 11.12 -13.53
C VAL A 105 5.41 11.13 -14.08
N PRO A 106 5.17 10.70 -15.33
CA PRO A 106 3.83 10.74 -15.93
C PRO A 106 2.76 10.01 -15.11
N ALA A 107 3.13 8.88 -14.50
CA ALA A 107 2.22 8.10 -13.66
C ALA A 107 1.89 8.77 -12.31
N LEU A 108 2.64 9.80 -11.88
CA LEU A 108 2.40 10.53 -10.64
C LEU A 108 2.16 12.01 -10.99
N PRO A 109 0.91 12.38 -11.39
CA PRO A 109 0.60 13.74 -11.83
C PRO A 109 1.04 14.80 -10.82
N GLY A 110 1.76 15.82 -11.29
CA GLY A 110 2.29 16.89 -10.46
C GLY A 110 3.60 16.55 -9.73
N CYS A 111 4.10 15.31 -9.82
CA CYS A 111 5.41 14.95 -9.28
C CYS A 111 6.53 15.38 -10.24
N HIS A 112 7.07 16.57 -9.98
CA HIS A 112 8.16 17.16 -10.73
C HIS A 112 9.33 17.51 -9.80
N SER A 113 10.52 17.51 -10.36
CA SER A 113 11.72 18.00 -9.68
C SER A 113 12.74 18.47 -10.72
N GLN A 114 13.84 19.08 -10.27
CA GLN A 114 14.86 19.59 -11.16
C GLN A 114 16.25 19.54 -10.53
N GLY A 115 17.29 19.59 -11.36
CA GLY A 115 18.69 19.68 -10.93
C GLY A 115 19.56 20.26 -12.06
N ARG A 116 20.78 20.70 -11.74
CA ARG A 116 21.75 21.18 -12.74
C ARG A 116 22.40 20.05 -13.53
N THR A 117 22.29 18.81 -13.04
CA THR A 117 22.71 17.60 -13.75
C THR A 117 21.61 16.56 -13.76
N ILE A 118 21.74 15.56 -14.63
CA ILE A 118 20.76 14.46 -14.71
C ILE A 118 20.79 13.62 -13.43
N GLU A 119 21.96 13.48 -12.79
CA GLU A 119 22.13 12.80 -11.52
C GLU A 119 21.41 13.54 -10.38
N GLU A 120 21.55 14.87 -10.32
CA GLU A 120 20.89 15.71 -9.33
C GLU A 120 19.37 15.67 -9.52
N ALA A 121 18.90 15.88 -10.76
CA ALA A 121 17.47 15.79 -11.08
C ALA A 121 16.89 14.41 -10.72
N ARG A 122 17.65 13.32 -10.97
CA ARG A 122 17.27 11.94 -10.60
C ARG A 122 17.23 11.72 -9.09
N PHE A 123 18.16 12.33 -8.35
CA PHE A 123 18.14 12.26 -6.88
C PHE A 123 16.91 12.99 -6.35
N ASN A 124 16.70 14.23 -6.76
CA ASN A 124 15.62 15.08 -6.27
C ASN A 124 14.23 14.52 -6.62
N ILE A 125 14.04 13.98 -7.84
CA ILE A 125 12.76 13.37 -8.21
C ILE A 125 12.47 12.11 -7.39
N ARG A 126 13.49 11.34 -7.00
CA ARG A 126 13.30 10.16 -6.14
C ARG A 126 12.77 10.55 -4.77
N GLU A 127 13.30 11.62 -4.17
CA GLU A 127 12.79 12.14 -2.89
C GLU A 127 11.35 12.66 -3.03
N ALA A 128 11.06 13.41 -4.10
CA ALA A 128 9.70 13.89 -4.39
C ALA A 128 8.70 12.74 -4.53
N MET A 129 9.08 11.66 -5.23
CA MET A 129 8.26 10.45 -5.36
C MET A 129 8.01 9.77 -4.01
N GLN A 130 9.02 9.69 -3.14
CA GLN A 130 8.87 9.12 -1.80
C GLN A 130 7.84 9.90 -0.98
N GLY A 131 7.93 11.24 -0.99
CA GLY A 131 6.96 12.11 -0.31
C GLY A 131 5.55 11.97 -0.87
N TYR A 132 5.42 11.92 -2.20
CA TYR A 132 4.13 11.73 -2.88
C TYR A 132 3.47 10.40 -2.48
N LEU A 133 4.20 9.28 -2.59
CA LEU A 133 3.70 7.96 -2.25
C LEU A 133 3.37 7.82 -0.74
N ALA A 134 4.17 8.44 0.13
CA ALA A 134 3.88 8.50 1.55
C ALA A 134 2.57 9.26 1.84
N SER A 135 2.31 10.34 1.10
CA SER A 135 1.07 11.13 1.22
C SER A 135 -0.14 10.33 0.77
N LEU A 136 -0.07 9.64 -0.38
CA LEU A 136 -1.14 8.74 -0.83
C LEU A 136 -1.44 7.65 0.22
N LYS A 137 -0.38 7.05 0.77
CA LYS A 137 -0.52 6.05 1.83
C LYS A 137 -1.21 6.62 3.07
N PHE A 138 -0.85 7.83 3.49
CA PHE A 138 -1.46 8.50 4.64
C PHE A 138 -2.94 8.81 4.41
N LEU A 139 -3.30 9.21 3.19
CA LEU A 139 -4.68 9.51 2.80
C LEU A 139 -5.51 8.26 2.49
N GLY A 140 -4.90 7.07 2.46
CA GLY A 140 -5.57 5.84 2.03
C GLY A 140 -5.93 5.85 0.55
N GLU A 141 -5.21 6.61 -0.27
CA GLU A 141 -5.42 6.68 -1.71
C GLU A 141 -4.61 5.59 -2.43
N PRO A 142 -5.18 5.01 -3.50
CA PRO A 142 -4.47 4.01 -4.28
C PRO A 142 -3.29 4.64 -5.01
N ILE A 143 -2.16 3.93 -5.06
CA ILE A 143 -1.01 4.32 -5.89
C ILE A 143 -1.41 4.16 -7.37
N PRO A 144 -1.30 5.22 -8.20
CA PRO A 144 -1.58 5.14 -9.62
C PRO A 144 -0.78 4.03 -10.32
N ALA A 145 -1.38 3.40 -11.33
CA ALA A 145 -0.69 2.44 -12.18
C ALA A 145 0.18 3.17 -13.22
N GLU A 146 1.31 2.57 -13.60
CA GLU A 146 2.05 3.02 -14.79
C GLU A 146 1.20 2.73 -16.03
N GLU A 147 0.93 3.78 -16.81
CA GLU A 147 0.34 3.64 -18.13
C GLU A 147 1.43 3.23 -19.15
N THR A 148 1.01 2.64 -20.27
CA THR A 148 1.96 2.34 -21.35
C THR A 148 2.42 3.64 -21.99
N VAL A 149 3.71 3.96 -21.82
CA VAL A 149 4.34 5.13 -22.45
C VAL A 149 4.81 4.74 -23.84
N GLU A 150 4.27 5.38 -24.87
CA GLU A 150 4.67 5.24 -26.27
C GLU A 150 5.21 6.56 -26.80
N GLN A 151 6.34 6.52 -27.53
CA GLN A 151 6.84 7.68 -28.28
C GLN A 151 6.26 7.63 -29.69
N VAL A 152 5.56 8.68 -30.09
CA VAL A 152 4.99 8.82 -31.44
C VAL A 152 5.79 9.87 -32.20
N GLU A 153 6.39 9.48 -33.31
CA GLU A 153 7.09 10.39 -34.21
C GLU A 153 6.10 11.08 -35.15
N VAL A 154 6.25 12.39 -35.35
CA VAL A 154 5.46 13.18 -36.30
C VAL A 154 6.39 13.95 -37.22
N SER A 155 6.11 13.93 -38.52
CA SER A 155 6.80 14.78 -39.49
C SER A 155 6.16 16.17 -39.51
N VAL A 156 6.97 17.20 -39.34
CA VAL A 156 6.56 18.62 -39.38
C VAL A 156 7.00 19.27 -40.67
#